data_AF-A0A7C2XAX7-F1
#
_entry.id   AF-A0A7C2XAX7-F1
#
_cell.length_a   1.000
_cell.length_b   1.000
_cell.length_c   1.000
_cell.angle_alpha   90.00
_cell.angle_beta   90.00
_cell.angle_gamma   90.00
#
_symmetry.space_group_name_H-M   'P 1'
#
loop_
_entity.id
_entity.type
_entity.pdbx_description
1 polymer ?
#
loop_
_entity_poly.entity_id
_entity_poly.type
_entity_poly.pdbx_seq_one_letter_code
_entity_poly.pdbx_strand_id
1 'polypeptide(L)'
;MNKLSQKTWIILGVAALVIVIASSVMARKTSSDSFCISCHAYEKVSWDHSDHPDVGCISCHTKGTITDKTKGLRKVYLTLSGQVNPHNDKLPSYKEAITDNCVGCHMTEEILESRPVFKERHEEYRKYAVGCVECHEPGHVKKMREQRNVPTRWSL
;
A
#
# COMPACT_ATOMS: atom_id res chain seq x y z
N MET A 1 1.35 -22.69 42.91
CA MET A 1 0.85 -22.32 41.56
C MET A 1 -0.59 -22.80 41.45
N ASN A 2 -1.58 -21.92 41.54
CA ASN A 2 -2.98 -22.32 41.46
C ASN A 2 -3.28 -22.79 40.02
N LYS A 3 -3.73 -24.05 39.86
CA LYS A 3 -4.10 -24.59 38.56
C LYS A 3 -5.37 -23.88 38.08
N LEU A 4 -5.29 -23.22 36.92
CA LEU A 4 -6.45 -22.62 36.27
C LEU A 4 -7.49 -23.70 35.93
N SER A 5 -8.78 -23.37 36.10
CA SER A 5 -9.86 -24.31 35.81
C SER A 5 -10.02 -24.56 34.30
N GLN A 6 -10.55 -25.71 33.91
CA GLN A 6 -10.88 -26.02 32.51
C GLN A 6 -11.79 -24.95 31.87
N LYS A 7 -12.74 -24.41 32.65
CA LYS A 7 -13.62 -23.31 32.20
C LYS A 7 -12.84 -22.04 31.88
N THR A 8 -11.83 -21.73 32.69
CA THR A 8 -10.94 -20.58 32.46
C THR A 8 -10.13 -20.74 31.18
N TRP A 9 -9.62 -21.95 30.90
CA TRP A 9 -8.93 -22.23 29.63
C TRP A 9 -9.84 -22.12 28.41
N ILE A 10 -11.09 -22.58 28.52
CA ILE A 10 -12.09 -22.44 27.45
C ILE A 10 -12.38 -20.95 27.19
N ILE A 11 -12.58 -20.15 28.24
CA ILE A 11 -12.83 -18.71 28.11
C ILE A 11 -11.64 -18.01 27.46
N LEU A 12 -10.41 -18.30 27.89
CA LEU A 12 -9.20 -17.72 27.30
C LEU A 12 -9.04 -18.14 25.83
N GLY A 13 -9.32 -19.40 25.50
CA GLY A 13 -9.27 -19.89 24.13
C GLY A 13 -10.28 -19.18 23.21
N VAL A 14 -11.54 -19.04 23.66
CA VAL A 14 -12.58 -18.30 22.90
C VAL A 14 -12.22 -16.83 22.77
N ALA A 15 -11.75 -16.18 23.84
CA ALA A 15 -11.33 -14.78 23.79
C ALA A 15 -10.17 -14.56 22.81
N ALA A 16 -9.16 -15.44 22.84
CA ALA A 16 -8.04 -15.39 21.89
C ALA A 16 -8.52 -15.56 20.45
N LEU A 17 -9.42 -16.52 20.20
CA LEU A 17 -10.01 -16.73 18.87
C LEU A 17 -10.76 -15.49 18.37
N VAL A 18 -11.59 -14.89 19.21
CA VAL A 18 -12.32 -13.66 18.89
C VAL A 18 -11.35 -12.53 18.54
N ILE A 19 -10.27 -12.36 19.31
CA ILE A 19 -9.25 -11.34 19.06
C ILE A 19 -8.57 -11.56 17.71
N VAL A 20 -8.20 -12.80 17.38
CA VAL A 20 -7.55 -13.15 16.10
C VAL A 20 -8.49 -12.85 14.92
N ILE A 21 -9.76 -13.26 15.03
CA ILE A 21 -10.75 -13.00 13.98
C ILE A 21 -10.98 -11.50 13.81
N ALA A 22 -11.21 -10.77 14.90
CA ALA A 22 -11.43 -9.33 14.87
C ALA A 22 -10.24 -8.57 14.27
N SER A 23 -9.02 -8.94 14.66
CA SER A 23 -7.79 -8.34 14.13
C SER A 23 -7.63 -8.60 12.63
N SER A 24 -7.95 -9.82 12.19
CA SER A 24 -7.89 -10.19 10.77
C SER A 24 -8.90 -9.42 9.92
N VAL A 25 -10.13 -9.26 10.41
CA VAL A 25 -11.18 -8.46 9.74
C VAL A 25 -10.77 -6.99 9.67
N MET A 26 -10.26 -6.44 10.78
CA MET A 26 -9.77 -5.06 10.84
C MET A 26 -8.62 -4.83 9.87
N ALA A 27 -7.67 -5.76 9.79
CA ALA A 27 -6.54 -5.68 8.88
C ALA A 27 -7.01 -5.63 7.41
N ARG A 28 -7.97 -6.46 7.03
CA ARG A 28 -8.55 -6.46 5.67
C ARG A 28 -9.28 -5.15 5.37
N LYS A 29 -10.14 -4.68 6.28
CA LYS A 29 -10.87 -3.41 6.17
C LYS A 29 -9.94 -2.22 6.00
N THR A 30 -8.85 -2.18 6.75
CA THR A 30 -7.86 -1.08 6.69
C THR A 30 -6.79 -1.27 5.61
N SER A 31 -6.96 -2.28 4.74
CA SER A 31 -6.14 -2.51 3.54
C SER A 31 -6.96 -2.36 2.25
N SER A 32 -8.24 -1.99 2.34
CA SER A 32 -9.08 -1.80 1.17
C SER A 32 -8.91 -0.40 0.57
N ASP A 33 -9.18 -0.29 -0.73
CA ASP A 33 -9.13 0.99 -1.43
C ASP A 33 -10.08 2.00 -0.80
N SER A 34 -11.28 1.56 -0.38
CA SER A 34 -12.27 2.39 0.31
C SER A 34 -11.72 3.04 1.58
N PHE A 35 -10.82 2.35 2.31
CA PHE A 35 -10.16 2.92 3.48
C PHE A 35 -9.08 3.90 3.06
N CYS A 36 -8.24 3.55 2.08
CA CYS A 36 -7.19 4.43 1.56
C CYS A 36 -7.77 5.76 1.06
N ILE A 37 -8.84 5.73 0.27
CA ILE A 37 -9.46 6.93 -0.32
C ILE A 37 -10.20 7.81 0.70
N SER A 38 -10.46 7.31 1.92
CA SER A 38 -11.05 8.14 2.98
C SER A 38 -10.16 9.33 3.35
N CYS A 39 -8.84 9.18 3.19
CA CYS A 39 -7.86 10.25 3.34
C CYS A 39 -7.14 10.59 2.02
N HIS A 40 -7.10 9.67 1.05
CA HIS A 40 -6.40 9.85 -0.23
C HIS A 40 -7.36 10.01 -1.43
N ALA A 41 -8.50 10.68 -1.25
CA ALA A 41 -9.57 10.79 -2.26
C ALA A 41 -9.09 11.19 -3.67
N TYR A 42 -8.18 12.15 -3.79
CA TYR A 42 -7.65 12.58 -5.10
C TYR A 42 -6.78 11.55 -5.80
N GLU A 43 -6.12 10.65 -5.06
CA GLU A 43 -5.31 9.61 -5.67
C GLU A 43 -6.19 8.63 -6.44
N LYS A 44 -7.44 8.42 -6.01
CA LYS A 44 -8.43 7.55 -6.70
C LYS A 44 -8.69 8.00 -8.12
N VAL A 45 -8.87 9.30 -8.36
CA VAL A 45 -9.13 9.81 -9.71
C VAL A 45 -7.95 9.53 -10.64
N SER A 46 -6.72 9.75 -10.18
CA SER A 46 -5.51 9.44 -10.94
C SER A 46 -5.29 7.93 -11.14
N TRP A 47 -5.77 7.11 -10.20
CA TRP A 47 -5.70 5.65 -10.25
C TRP A 47 -6.70 5.06 -11.24
N ASP A 48 -7.91 5.59 -11.27
CA ASP A 48 -8.98 5.12 -12.16
C ASP A 48 -8.69 5.35 -13.64
N HIS A 49 -7.74 6.23 -13.94
CA HIS A 49 -7.27 6.51 -15.30
C HIS A 49 -5.87 5.94 -15.57
N SER A 50 -5.33 5.12 -14.66
CA SER A 50 -4.04 4.47 -14.82
C SER A 50 -4.15 3.13 -15.58
N ASP A 51 -3.03 2.41 -15.72
CA ASP A 51 -3.00 1.09 -16.34
C ASP A 51 -3.50 -0.04 -15.40
N HIS A 52 -3.70 0.25 -14.10
CA HIS A 52 -4.08 -0.75 -13.09
C HIS A 52 -5.37 -0.41 -12.31
N PRO A 53 -6.43 0.13 -12.92
CA PRO A 53 -7.61 0.60 -12.18
C PRO A 53 -8.28 -0.51 -11.33
N ASP A 54 -8.12 -1.77 -11.75
CA ASP A 54 -8.71 -2.96 -11.10
C ASP A 54 -7.79 -3.61 -10.04
N VAL A 55 -6.57 -3.10 -9.85
CA VAL A 55 -5.66 -3.59 -8.81
C VAL A 55 -5.82 -2.75 -7.55
N GLY A 56 -5.94 -3.39 -6.38
CA GLY A 56 -6.06 -2.66 -5.12
C GLY A 56 -4.78 -1.88 -4.76
N CYS A 57 -4.92 -0.74 -4.08
CA CYS A 57 -3.80 0.14 -3.73
C CYS A 57 -2.69 -0.60 -2.95
N ILE A 58 -3.10 -1.51 -2.06
CA ILE A 58 -2.18 -2.25 -1.19
C ILE A 58 -1.33 -3.27 -1.96
N SER A 59 -1.75 -3.71 -3.14
CA SER A 59 -0.97 -4.63 -3.98
C SER A 59 0.36 -4.01 -4.41
N CYS A 60 0.42 -2.68 -4.56
CA CYS A 60 1.66 -1.95 -4.83
C CYS A 60 2.30 -1.39 -3.55
N HIS A 61 1.49 -0.92 -2.59
CA HIS A 61 1.97 -0.18 -1.41
C HIS A 61 2.29 -1.03 -0.18
N THR A 62 2.27 -2.37 -0.28
CA THR A 62 2.56 -3.27 0.84
C THR A 62 4.05 -3.58 1.00
N LYS A 63 4.49 -3.73 2.26
CA LYS A 63 5.72 -4.43 2.66
C LYS A 63 5.41 -5.61 3.59
N GLY A 64 4.18 -6.13 3.50
CA GLY A 64 3.62 -7.15 4.37
C GLY A 64 2.84 -6.58 5.56
N THR A 65 1.83 -7.35 5.97
CA THR A 65 0.77 -6.94 6.92
C THR A 65 1.30 -6.28 8.20
N ILE A 66 2.32 -6.83 8.84
CA ILE A 66 2.84 -6.29 10.11
C ILE A 66 3.43 -4.90 9.92
N THR A 67 4.24 -4.71 8.87
CA THR A 67 4.88 -3.42 8.59
C THR A 67 3.83 -2.38 8.19
N ASP A 68 2.91 -2.77 7.32
CA ASP A 68 1.86 -1.88 6.83
C ASP A 68 0.97 -1.38 7.98
N LYS A 69 0.59 -2.24 8.92
CA LYS A 69 -0.27 -1.85 10.05
C LYS A 69 0.46 -1.03 11.10
N THR A 70 1.72 -1.35 11.42
CA THR A 70 2.50 -0.57 12.39
C THR A 70 2.80 0.84 11.88
N LYS A 71 3.20 0.97 10.61
CA LYS A 71 3.52 2.26 9.99
C LYS A 71 2.26 3.02 9.59
N GLY A 72 1.23 2.31 9.12
CA GLY A 72 -0.10 2.86 8.84
C GLY A 72 -0.75 3.47 10.07
N LEU A 73 -0.68 2.81 11.24
CA LEU A 73 -1.22 3.36 12.49
C LEU A 73 -0.55 4.69 12.86
N ARG A 74 0.78 4.77 12.71
CA ARG A 74 1.51 6.04 12.90
C ARG A 74 1.04 7.11 11.92
N LYS A 75 0.85 6.77 10.64
CA LYS A 75 0.38 7.70 9.62
C LYS A 75 -1.03 8.22 9.92
N VAL A 76 -1.94 7.34 10.35
CA VAL A 76 -3.29 7.72 10.79
C VAL A 76 -3.23 8.69 11.96
N TYR A 77 -2.43 8.39 12.99
CA TYR A 77 -2.24 9.29 14.14
C TYR A 77 -1.72 10.68 13.71
N LEU A 78 -0.68 10.72 12.86
CA LEU A 78 -0.11 11.98 12.38
C LEU A 78 -1.10 12.78 11.51
N THR A 79 -1.94 12.09 10.74
CA THR A 79 -2.99 12.71 9.93
C THR A 79 -4.10 13.30 10.81
N LEU A 80 -4.62 12.52 11.75
CA LEU A 80 -5.72 12.95 12.63
C LEU A 80 -5.30 14.04 13.62
N SER A 81 -4.02 14.08 14.01
CA SER A 81 -3.45 15.16 14.83
C SER A 81 -3.04 16.40 14.03
N GLY A 82 -3.27 16.44 12.72
CA GLY A 82 -2.95 17.58 11.86
C GLY A 82 -1.46 17.78 11.57
N GLN A 83 -0.60 16.86 11.99
CA GLN A 83 0.85 16.94 11.78
C GLN A 83 1.25 16.62 10.34
N VAL A 84 0.41 15.87 9.60
CA VAL A 84 0.66 15.48 8.21
C VAL A 84 -0.60 15.67 7.38
N ASN A 85 -0.46 16.30 6.21
CA ASN A 85 -1.51 16.32 5.19
C ASN A 85 -1.46 15.00 4.40
N PRO A 86 -2.55 14.20 4.39
CA PRO A 86 -2.55 12.91 3.69
C PRO A 86 -2.46 13.06 2.16
N HIS A 87 -2.77 14.23 1.60
CA HIS A 87 -2.64 14.49 0.15
C HIS A 87 -1.24 14.94 -0.28
N ASN A 88 -0.39 15.29 0.68
CA ASN A 88 0.98 15.73 0.43
C ASN A 88 1.92 15.22 1.54
N ASP A 89 1.76 13.95 1.91
CA ASP A 89 2.66 13.35 2.88
C ASP A 89 4.00 13.08 2.21
N LYS A 90 5.06 13.64 2.78
CA LYS A 90 6.45 13.37 2.40
C LYS A 90 7.02 12.18 3.18
N LEU A 91 6.14 11.35 3.76
CA LEU A 91 6.59 10.18 4.49
C LEU A 91 7.29 9.23 3.51
N PRO A 92 8.32 8.49 3.95
CA PRO A 92 9.03 7.58 3.06
C PRO A 92 8.05 6.61 2.40
N SER A 93 7.87 6.74 1.08
CA SER A 93 7.26 5.69 0.27
C SER A 93 8.26 4.53 0.21
N TYR A 94 7.82 3.30 0.45
CA TYR A 94 8.66 2.10 0.30
C TYR A 94 8.94 1.85 -1.19
N LYS A 95 9.82 2.67 -1.80
CA LYS A 95 10.07 2.64 -3.24
C LYS A 95 10.59 1.28 -3.68
N GLU A 96 11.47 0.69 -2.89
CA GLU A 96 12.01 -0.64 -3.14
C GLU A 96 10.91 -1.70 -3.05
N ALA A 97 10.03 -1.63 -2.04
CA ALA A 97 8.92 -2.57 -1.92
C ALA A 97 7.89 -2.43 -3.06
N ILE A 98 7.63 -1.20 -3.52
CA ILE A 98 6.80 -0.97 -4.72
C ILE A 98 7.45 -1.63 -5.94
N THR A 99 8.77 -1.47 -6.13
CA THR A 99 9.51 -2.15 -7.20
C THR A 99 9.40 -3.67 -7.10
N ASP A 100 9.55 -4.24 -5.90
CA ASP A 100 9.39 -5.68 -5.69
C ASP A 100 7.98 -6.16 -6.04
N ASN A 101 6.96 -5.38 -5.69
CA ASN A 101 5.57 -5.68 -6.04
C ASN A 101 5.33 -5.62 -7.56
N CYS A 102 5.98 -4.67 -8.28
CA CYS A 102 5.97 -4.65 -9.75
C CYS A 102 6.59 -5.93 -10.33
N VAL A 103 7.77 -6.32 -9.82
CA VAL A 103 8.49 -7.54 -10.24
C VAL A 103 7.65 -8.79 -10.01
N GLY A 104 6.93 -8.86 -8.88
CA GLY A 104 6.06 -9.98 -8.52
C GLY A 104 4.97 -10.30 -9.55
N CYS A 105 4.52 -9.31 -10.33
CA CYS A 105 3.52 -9.51 -11.38
C CYS A 105 4.10 -9.45 -12.80
N HIS A 106 5.07 -8.57 -13.07
CA HIS A 106 5.56 -8.31 -14.44
C HIS A 106 6.85 -9.03 -14.80
N MET A 107 7.53 -9.63 -13.83
CA MET A 107 8.80 -10.32 -14.02
C MET A 107 8.78 -11.69 -13.33
N THR A 108 7.65 -12.39 -13.41
CA THR A 108 7.56 -13.79 -12.99
C THR A 108 8.48 -14.66 -13.82
N GLU A 109 8.87 -15.82 -13.28
CA GLU A 109 9.74 -16.78 -13.98
C GLU A 109 9.20 -17.11 -15.38
N GLU A 110 7.91 -17.40 -15.48
CA GLU A 110 7.20 -17.66 -16.75
C GLU A 110 7.34 -16.50 -17.76
N ILE A 111 7.18 -15.24 -17.33
CA ILE A 111 7.33 -14.07 -18.21
C ILE A 111 8.78 -13.93 -18.66
N LEU A 112 9.73 -14.12 -17.76
CA LEU A 112 11.16 -13.95 -18.04
C LEU A 112 11.69 -15.04 -18.97
N GLU A 113 11.23 -16.27 -18.83
CA GLU A 113 11.59 -17.39 -19.71
C GLU A 113 10.98 -17.25 -21.11
N SER A 114 9.72 -16.81 -21.19
CA SER A 114 9.03 -16.61 -22.47
C SER A 114 9.49 -15.35 -23.23
N ARG A 115 10.21 -14.42 -22.59
CA ARG A 115 10.63 -13.13 -23.17
C ARG A 115 12.10 -12.80 -22.88
N PRO A 116 13.08 -13.51 -23.47
CA PRO A 116 14.50 -13.35 -23.15
C PRO A 116 15.03 -11.94 -23.44
N VAL A 117 14.60 -11.29 -24.52
CA VAL A 117 15.01 -9.91 -24.86
C VAL A 117 14.46 -8.90 -23.84
N PHE A 118 13.24 -9.13 -23.33
CA PHE A 118 12.67 -8.29 -22.28
C PHE A 118 13.47 -8.42 -20.98
N LYS A 119 13.80 -9.67 -20.59
CA LYS A 119 14.62 -9.99 -19.42
C LYS A 119 15.97 -9.27 -19.49
N GLU A 120 16.72 -9.49 -20.57
CA GLU A 120 18.07 -8.91 -20.75
C GLU A 120 18.04 -7.38 -20.65
N ARG A 121 17.11 -6.72 -21.35
CA ARG A 121 16.99 -5.25 -21.29
C ARG A 121 16.62 -4.73 -19.90
N HIS A 122 15.67 -5.38 -19.21
CA HIS A 122 15.25 -4.94 -17.88
C HIS A 122 16.26 -5.31 -16.78
N GLU A 123 17.10 -6.32 -16.98
CA GLU A 123 18.27 -6.54 -16.12
C GLU A 123 19.29 -5.42 -16.27
N GLU A 124 19.53 -4.93 -17.49
CA GLU A 124 20.42 -3.78 -17.71
C GLU A 124 19.84 -2.48 -17.15
N TYR A 125 18.58 -2.15 -17.46
CA TYR A 125 17.96 -0.90 -16.98
C TYR A 125 17.87 -0.81 -15.47
N ARG A 126 17.63 -1.92 -14.78
CA ARG A 126 17.58 -1.96 -13.31
C ARG A 126 18.93 -1.72 -12.63
N LYS A 127 20.05 -1.73 -13.36
CA LYS A 127 21.35 -1.30 -12.81
C LYS A 127 21.43 0.21 -12.61
N TYR A 128 20.59 0.98 -13.33
CA TYR A 128 20.67 2.44 -13.37
C TYR A 128 19.43 3.15 -12.82
N ALA A 129 18.31 2.43 -12.62
CA ALA A 129 17.07 2.98 -12.07
C ALA A 129 16.78 2.43 -10.66
N VAL A 130 16.31 3.27 -9.73
CA VAL A 130 15.98 2.82 -8.36
C VAL A 130 14.66 2.04 -8.34
N GLY A 131 13.77 2.29 -9.29
CA GLY A 131 12.51 1.56 -9.40
C GLY A 131 11.80 1.74 -10.72
N CYS A 132 10.83 0.87 -10.98
CA CYS A 132 10.09 0.84 -12.26
C CYS A 132 9.40 2.17 -12.57
N VAL A 133 8.95 2.89 -11.53
CA VAL A 133 8.18 4.15 -11.65
C VAL A 133 9.01 5.36 -12.08
N GLU A 134 10.33 5.21 -12.22
CA GLU A 134 11.19 6.27 -12.78
C GLU A 134 11.00 6.40 -14.30
N CYS A 135 10.64 5.29 -14.96
CA CYS A 135 10.34 5.25 -16.39
C CYS A 135 8.85 4.98 -16.68
N HIS A 136 8.17 4.21 -15.83
CA HIS A 136 6.77 3.80 -16.01
C HIS A 136 5.81 4.59 -15.11
N GLU A 137 4.55 4.71 -15.53
CA GLU A 137 3.51 5.42 -14.76
C GLU A 137 2.24 4.57 -14.57
N PRO A 138 2.36 3.40 -13.89
CA PRO A 138 1.33 2.37 -13.94
C PRO A 138 0.10 2.66 -13.07
N GLY A 139 0.21 3.55 -12.08
CA GLY A 139 -0.78 3.67 -11.00
C GLY A 139 -1.31 5.08 -10.73
N HIS A 140 -0.50 6.13 -10.86
CA HIS A 140 -1.00 7.49 -10.64
C HIS A 140 -0.66 8.40 -11.81
N VAL A 141 -1.67 8.75 -12.62
CA VAL A 141 -1.51 9.68 -13.74
C VAL A 141 -1.07 11.06 -13.21
N LYS A 142 0.20 11.42 -13.44
CA LYS A 142 0.88 12.64 -12.98
C LYS A 142 0.14 13.90 -13.39
N LYS A 143 -0.35 13.96 -14.63
CA LYS A 143 -1.13 15.11 -15.11
C LYS A 143 -2.39 15.36 -14.28
N MET A 144 -3.06 14.30 -13.82
CA MET A 144 -4.25 14.41 -12.96
C MET A 144 -3.86 14.68 -11.50
N ARG A 145 -2.73 14.14 -11.06
CA ARG A 145 -2.13 14.45 -9.77
C ARG A 145 -1.72 15.93 -9.68
N GLU A 146 -1.21 16.55 -10.72
CA GLU A 146 -0.69 17.93 -10.68
C GLU A 146 -1.82 18.97 -10.68
N GLN A 147 -3.01 18.61 -11.15
CA GLN A 147 -4.23 19.43 -11.00
C GLN A 147 -4.63 19.68 -9.53
N ARG A 148 -3.99 19.00 -8.57
CA ARG A 148 -4.11 19.26 -7.12
C ARG A 148 -3.37 20.52 -6.63
N ASN A 149 -2.41 21.05 -7.39
CA ASN A 149 -1.59 22.20 -6.99
C ASN A 149 -2.13 23.55 -7.47
N VAL A 150 -3.33 23.60 -8.07
CA VAL A 150 -3.96 24.89 -8.37
C VAL A 150 -4.37 25.51 -7.03
N PRO A 151 -3.81 26.68 -6.63
CA PRO A 151 -4.23 27.34 -5.41
C PRO A 151 -5.73 27.56 -5.50
N THR A 152 -6.49 26.99 -4.56
CA THR A 152 -7.86 27.43 -4.38
C THR A 152 -7.78 28.92 -4.06
N ARG A 153 -8.56 29.73 -4.77
CA ARG A 153 -8.65 31.20 -4.64
C ARG A 153 -9.05 31.70 -3.23
N TRP A 154 -9.11 30.80 -2.26
CA TRP A 154 -9.60 30.98 -0.89
C TRP A 154 -8.51 30.78 0.18
N SER A 155 -7.24 30.77 -0.22
CA SER A 155 -6.10 30.80 0.71
C SER A 155 -5.51 32.22 0.75
N LEU A 156 -6.27 33.18 1.27
CA LEU A 156 -5.79 34.49 1.71
C LEU A 156 -5.61 34.47 3.23
#